data_AF-A0A1S9AGS7-F1
#
_entry.id   AF-A0A1S9AGS7-F1
#
_cell.length_a   1.000
_cell.length_b   1.000
_cell.length_c   1.000
_cell.angle_alpha   90.00
_cell.angle_beta   90.00
_cell.angle_gamma   90.00
#
_symmetry.space_group_name_H-M   'P 1'
#
loop_
_entity.id
_entity.type
_entity.pdbx_description
1 polymer ?
#
loop_
_entity_poly.entity_id
_entity_poly.type
_entity_poly.pdbx_seq_one_letter_code
_entity_poly.pdbx_strand_id
1 'polypeptide(L)'
;MGLGGQLIRSGEQRGAFCAAGPRTGKGAGLVPPNALSWSGSFVINDTRKECYRITAGWRSTFSKVFLFDPLSPDGRTAQWYPICRFYVPDEPAQRINALQKIANMLSPDPASGNPFWPASCRDLFLELALCVIGTPALPRTIGELLRQIPRLGRKR
;
A
#
# COMPACT_ATOMS: atom_id res chain seq x y z
N MET A 1 -2.53 0.71 -27.23
CA MET A 1 -2.52 0.76 -28.71
C MET A 1 -1.38 1.68 -29.09
N GLY A 2 -0.26 1.16 -29.58
CA GLY A 2 0.88 1.97 -30.00
C GLY A 2 0.68 2.58 -31.39
N LEU A 3 1.66 3.35 -31.85
CA LEU A 3 1.73 3.87 -33.21
C LEU A 3 1.45 2.74 -34.22
N GLY A 4 0.43 2.91 -35.07
CA GLY A 4 0.07 1.94 -36.10
C GLY A 4 -0.49 0.60 -35.61
N GLY A 5 -1.03 0.53 -34.39
CA GLY A 5 -1.63 -0.72 -33.85
C GLY A 5 -0.62 -1.71 -33.26
N GLN A 6 0.67 -1.36 -33.24
CA GLN A 6 1.71 -2.21 -32.68
C GLN A 6 1.84 -2.06 -31.16
N LEU A 7 2.34 -3.10 -30.49
CA LEU A 7 2.73 -3.05 -29.08
C LEU A 7 4.12 -2.41 -28.98
N ILE A 8 4.22 -1.28 -28.29
CA ILE A 8 5.50 -0.62 -28.01
C ILE A 8 5.99 -1.13 -26.66
N ARG A 9 7.21 -1.69 -26.64
CA ARG A 9 7.87 -2.20 -25.43
C ARG A 9 9.34 -1.76 -25.40
N SER A 10 9.79 -1.32 -24.24
CA SER A 10 11.22 -1.17 -23.94
C SER A 10 11.73 -2.47 -23.31
N GLY A 11 12.91 -2.93 -23.74
CA GLY A 11 13.62 -4.05 -23.10
C GLY A 11 14.39 -3.63 -21.84
N GLU A 12 14.53 -2.33 -21.60
CA GLU A 12 15.33 -1.78 -20.51
C GLU A 12 14.44 -1.35 -19.33
N GLN A 13 14.98 -1.47 -18.11
CA GLN A 13 14.35 -0.96 -16.89
C GLN A 13 14.50 0.55 -16.79
N ARG A 14 13.61 1.29 -17.48
CA ARG A 14 13.52 2.75 -17.42
C ARG A 14 12.16 3.19 -16.86
N GLY A 15 12.16 4.32 -16.16
CA GLY A 15 10.91 5.01 -15.82
C GLY A 15 10.26 5.58 -17.08
N ALA A 16 8.92 5.54 -17.15
CA ALA A 16 8.16 6.11 -18.24
C ALA A 16 7.01 6.98 -17.72
N PHE A 17 6.76 8.09 -18.39
CA PHE A 17 5.62 8.97 -18.12
C PHE A 17 4.71 9.00 -19.36
N CYS A 18 3.42 8.78 -19.17
CA CYS A 18 2.43 8.78 -20.25
C CYS A 18 1.38 9.86 -19.99
N ALA A 19 1.44 10.94 -20.79
CA ALA A 19 0.42 11.98 -20.82
C ALA A 19 -0.57 11.70 -21.95
N ALA A 20 -1.85 11.50 -21.60
CA ALA A 20 -2.91 11.29 -22.57
C ALA A 20 -4.26 11.74 -21.99
N GLY A 21 -5.11 12.33 -22.82
CA GLY A 21 -6.42 12.85 -22.42
C GLY A 21 -7.38 11.78 -21.85
N PRO A 22 -8.49 12.17 -21.22
CA PRO A 22 -9.55 11.22 -20.83
C PRO A 22 -10.07 10.42 -22.03
N ARG A 23 -10.46 9.16 -21.83
CA ARG A 23 -11.06 8.27 -22.85
C ARG A 23 -10.19 7.95 -24.08
N THR A 24 -8.90 8.28 -24.06
CA THR A 24 -7.93 7.94 -25.13
C THR A 24 -7.39 6.50 -25.04
N GLY A 25 -7.89 5.70 -24.10
CA GLY A 25 -7.45 4.33 -23.92
C GLY A 25 -6.11 4.17 -23.18
N LYS A 26 -5.52 5.21 -22.56
CA LYS A 26 -4.26 5.08 -21.81
C LYS A 26 -4.24 3.98 -20.76
N GLY A 27 -5.36 3.79 -20.04
CA GLY A 27 -5.50 2.74 -19.03
C GLY A 27 -5.46 1.36 -19.66
N ALA A 28 -6.35 1.11 -20.63
CA ALA A 28 -6.47 -0.18 -21.32
C ALA A 28 -5.26 -0.51 -22.23
N GLY A 29 -4.62 0.51 -22.79
CA GLY A 29 -3.59 0.38 -23.81
C GLY A 29 -2.17 0.31 -23.30
N LEU A 30 -1.93 0.61 -22.01
CA LEU A 30 -0.60 0.60 -21.39
C LEU A 30 -0.50 -0.45 -20.29
N VAL A 31 -1.43 -0.45 -19.33
CA VAL A 31 -1.28 -1.25 -18.10
C VAL A 31 -1.56 -2.74 -18.34
N PRO A 32 -2.72 -3.18 -18.90
CA PRO A 32 -2.98 -4.59 -19.17
C PRO A 32 -1.97 -5.26 -20.12
N PRO A 33 -1.53 -4.64 -21.23
CA PRO A 33 -0.52 -5.26 -22.10
C PRO A 33 0.81 -5.53 -21.38
N ASN A 34 1.26 -4.60 -20.53
CA ASN A 34 2.44 -4.83 -19.69
C ASN A 34 2.19 -5.94 -18.66
N ALA A 35 1.03 -5.93 -17.99
CA ALA A 35 0.68 -6.94 -17.02
C ALA A 35 0.62 -8.38 -17.60
N LEU A 36 0.21 -8.52 -18.86
CA LEU A 36 0.12 -9.81 -19.57
C LEU A 36 1.46 -10.29 -20.15
N SER A 37 2.37 -9.37 -20.50
CA SER A 37 3.63 -9.70 -21.20
C SER A 37 4.89 -9.62 -20.32
N TRP A 38 4.84 -8.93 -19.18
CA TRP A 38 5.95 -8.85 -18.23
C TRP A 38 5.97 -10.06 -17.30
N SER A 39 7.04 -10.84 -17.36
CA SER A 39 7.22 -12.06 -16.55
C SER A 39 7.63 -11.80 -15.10
N GLY A 40 8.17 -10.61 -14.80
CA GLY A 40 8.60 -10.25 -13.45
C GLY A 40 7.44 -9.83 -12.53
N SER A 41 7.81 -9.49 -11.30
CA SER A 41 6.90 -8.92 -10.31
C SER A 41 6.61 -7.44 -10.61
N PHE A 42 5.39 -6.99 -10.28
CA PHE A 42 5.03 -5.58 -10.29
C PHE A 42 3.93 -5.29 -9.26
N VAL A 43 3.71 -4.00 -9.00
CA VAL A 43 2.61 -3.47 -8.18
C VAL A 43 1.84 -2.47 -9.04
N ILE A 44 0.51 -2.57 -9.07
CA ILE A 44 -0.36 -1.68 -9.84
C ILE A 44 -1.34 -1.00 -8.89
N ASN A 45 -1.45 0.32 -8.99
CA ASN A 45 -2.55 1.07 -8.38
C ASN A 45 -3.77 1.00 -9.31
N ASP A 46 -4.69 0.08 -9.03
CA ASP A 46 -5.87 -0.22 -9.87
C ASP A 46 -7.17 0.21 -9.19
N THR A 47 -7.47 1.52 -9.26
CA THR A 47 -8.65 2.11 -8.61
C THR A 47 -10.00 1.56 -9.09
N ARG A 48 -10.04 0.93 -10.28
CA ARG A 48 -11.26 0.36 -10.87
C ARG A 48 -11.27 -1.16 -10.91
N LYS A 49 -10.19 -1.81 -10.49
CA LYS A 49 -10.00 -3.27 -10.53
C LYS A 49 -10.10 -3.87 -11.95
N GLU A 50 -9.95 -3.04 -12.99
CA GLU A 50 -10.07 -3.47 -14.39
C GLU A 50 -8.87 -4.30 -14.81
N CYS A 51 -7.66 -3.88 -14.44
CA CYS A 51 -6.43 -4.60 -14.76
C CYS A 51 -6.38 -5.92 -14.01
N TYR A 52 -6.74 -5.93 -12.72
CA TYR A 52 -6.82 -7.15 -11.93
C TYR A 52 -7.79 -8.16 -12.57
N ARG A 53 -9.03 -7.74 -12.88
CA ARG A 53 -10.06 -8.62 -13.47
C ARG A 53 -9.62 -9.24 -14.80
N ILE A 54 -8.90 -8.48 -15.64
CA ILE A 54 -8.48 -8.94 -16.96
C ILE A 54 -7.26 -9.86 -16.88
N THR A 55 -6.32 -9.58 -15.95
CA THR A 55 -4.97 -10.17 -16.02
C THR A 55 -4.68 -11.19 -14.93
N ALA A 56 -5.42 -11.18 -13.80
CA ALA A 56 -5.11 -12.02 -12.65
C ALA A 56 -5.11 -13.51 -12.97
N GLY A 57 -6.09 -14.00 -13.74
CA GLY A 57 -6.20 -15.42 -14.09
C GLY A 57 -5.05 -15.91 -14.97
N TRP A 58 -4.59 -15.11 -15.94
CA TRP A 58 -3.42 -15.44 -16.74
C TRP A 58 -2.16 -15.44 -15.89
N ARG A 59 -1.97 -14.41 -15.07
CA ARG A 59 -0.78 -14.28 -14.22
C ARG A 59 -0.69 -15.33 -13.13
N SER A 60 -1.82 -15.83 -12.62
CA SER A 60 -1.83 -16.89 -11.61
C SER A 60 -1.32 -18.23 -12.12
N THR A 61 -1.15 -18.38 -13.45
CA THR A 61 -0.55 -19.59 -14.03
C THR A 61 0.97 -19.67 -13.80
N PHE A 62 1.64 -18.53 -13.56
CA PHE A 62 3.10 -18.48 -13.39
C PHE A 62 3.59 -17.62 -12.22
N SER A 63 2.70 -16.90 -11.53
CA SER A 63 3.06 -16.01 -10.41
C SER A 63 1.96 -15.96 -9.35
N LYS A 64 2.29 -15.43 -8.17
CA LYS A 64 1.29 -15.13 -7.14
C LYS A 64 0.64 -13.78 -7.43
N VAL A 65 -0.69 -13.74 -7.38
CA VAL A 65 -1.48 -12.53 -7.67
C VAL A 65 -2.33 -12.19 -6.46
N PHE A 66 -2.15 -10.99 -5.93
CA PHE A 66 -2.86 -10.49 -4.75
C PHE A 66 -3.65 -9.23 -5.11
N LEU A 67 -4.88 -9.13 -4.60
CA LEU A 67 -5.68 -7.90 -4.64
C LEU A 67 -5.70 -7.31 -3.24
N PHE A 68 -5.18 -6.10 -3.06
CA PHE A 68 -5.36 -5.34 -1.82
C PHE A 68 -6.47 -4.31 -2.03
N ASP A 69 -7.67 -4.64 -1.54
CA ASP A 69 -8.87 -3.82 -1.56
C ASP A 69 -9.44 -3.69 -0.14
N PRO A 70 -8.87 -2.80 0.70
CA PRO A 70 -9.26 -2.68 2.11
C PRO A 70 -10.72 -2.23 2.31
N LEU A 71 -11.40 -1.78 1.25
CA LEU A 71 -12.79 -1.33 1.26
C LEU A 71 -13.73 -2.30 0.52
N SER A 72 -13.26 -3.52 0.20
CA SER A 72 -14.08 -4.56 -0.43
C SER A 72 -15.32 -4.87 0.44
N PRO A 73 -16.55 -4.68 -0.09
CA PRO A 73 -17.78 -4.92 0.68
C PRO A 73 -17.96 -6.38 1.12
N ASP A 74 -17.43 -7.32 0.34
CA ASP A 74 -17.45 -8.76 0.58
C ASP A 74 -16.20 -9.26 1.32
N GLY A 75 -15.30 -8.36 1.75
CA GLY A 75 -14.07 -8.68 2.47
C GLY A 75 -13.04 -9.47 1.66
N ARG A 76 -13.20 -9.59 0.33
CA ARG A 76 -12.31 -10.30 -0.57
C ARG A 76 -11.09 -9.45 -0.91
N THR A 77 -10.18 -9.35 0.05
CA THR A 77 -8.90 -8.66 -0.07
C THR A 77 -7.79 -9.47 0.56
N ALA A 78 -6.59 -9.35 0.00
CA ALA A 78 -5.38 -9.72 0.70
C ALA A 78 -5.28 -8.91 2.00
N GLN A 79 -4.82 -9.56 3.06
CA GLN A 79 -4.60 -8.91 4.35
C GLN A 79 -3.18 -8.35 4.39
N TRP A 80 -3.05 -7.14 4.92
CA TRP A 80 -1.76 -6.50 5.13
C TRP A 80 -1.76 -5.79 6.49
N TYR A 81 -0.72 -6.05 7.28
CA TYR A 81 -0.50 -5.42 8.57
C TYR A 81 0.85 -4.70 8.56
N PRO A 82 0.88 -3.35 8.53
CA PRO A 82 2.11 -2.57 8.45
C PRO A 82 3.08 -2.83 9.61
N ILE A 83 2.55 -3.18 10.78
CA ILE A 83 3.33 -3.42 12.01
C ILE A 83 3.63 -4.90 12.26
N CYS A 84 3.46 -5.76 11.26
CA CYS A 84 3.76 -7.18 11.43
C CYS A 84 5.27 -7.41 11.60
N ARG A 85 5.64 -8.57 12.16
CA ARG A 85 7.03 -8.94 12.48
C ARG A 85 7.98 -8.90 11.27
N PHE A 86 7.45 -9.05 10.05
CA PHE A 86 8.23 -8.96 8.81
C PHE A 86 8.73 -7.53 8.54
N TYR A 87 7.91 -6.51 8.79
CA TYR A 87 8.28 -5.10 8.59
C TYR A 87 8.87 -4.46 9.84
N VAL A 88 8.44 -4.90 11.02
CA VAL A 88 8.84 -4.36 12.32
C VAL A 88 9.48 -5.49 13.14
N PRO A 89 10.82 -5.59 13.12
CA PRO A 89 11.54 -6.63 13.85
C PRO A 89 11.35 -6.55 15.37
N ASP A 90 11.68 -7.63 16.06
CA ASP A 90 11.63 -7.65 17.53
C ASP A 90 12.83 -6.94 18.18
N GLU A 91 13.93 -6.80 17.46
CA GLU A 91 15.14 -6.12 17.93
C GLU A 91 14.87 -4.64 18.25
N PRO A 92 15.07 -4.16 19.50
CA PRO A 92 14.60 -2.84 19.94
C PRO A 92 15.06 -1.67 19.06
N ALA A 93 16.35 -1.62 18.70
CA ALA A 93 16.90 -0.55 17.88
C ALA A 93 16.32 -0.54 16.45
N GLN A 94 16.11 -1.73 15.86
CA GLN A 94 15.55 -1.85 14.51
C GLN A 94 14.05 -1.58 14.50
N ARG A 95 13.35 -1.98 15.57
CA ARG A 95 11.92 -1.79 15.75
C ARG A 95 11.53 -0.32 15.74
N ILE A 96 12.22 0.51 16.53
CA ILE A 96 11.94 1.96 16.61
C ILE A 96 12.12 2.59 15.23
N ASN A 97 13.24 2.30 14.56
CA ASN A 97 13.52 2.81 13.22
C ASN A 97 12.46 2.38 12.19
N ALA A 98 11.99 1.13 12.25
CA ALA A 98 10.94 0.64 11.37
C ALA A 98 9.59 1.34 11.62
N LEU A 99 9.21 1.49 12.89
CA LEU A 99 7.97 2.18 13.27
C LEU A 99 8.00 3.66 12.89
N GLN A 100 9.12 4.36 13.08
CA GLN A 100 9.28 5.74 12.66
C GLN A 100 9.16 5.90 11.14
N LYS A 101 9.72 4.97 10.35
CA LYS A 101 9.53 4.97 8.88
C LYS A 101 8.06 4.82 8.51
N ILE A 102 7.34 3.92 9.16
CA ILE A 102 5.89 3.74 8.94
C ILE A 102 5.13 5.01 9.37
N ALA A 103 5.45 5.59 10.52
CA ALA A 103 4.82 6.80 11.02
C ALA A 103 4.97 7.98 10.04
N ASN A 104 6.17 8.15 9.47
CA ASN A 104 6.44 9.18 8.46
C ASN A 104 5.68 8.95 7.14
N MET A 105 5.45 7.69 6.75
CA MET A 105 4.61 7.38 5.57
C MET A 105 3.12 7.68 5.83
N LEU A 106 2.65 7.46 7.06
CA LEU A 106 1.24 7.67 7.43
C LEU A 106 0.91 9.14 7.72
N SER A 107 1.85 9.88 8.31
CA SER A 107 1.69 11.28 8.69
C SER A 107 2.92 12.08 8.24
N PRO A 108 3.05 12.36 6.94
CA PRO A 108 4.17 13.12 6.40
C PRO A 108 4.09 14.59 6.85
N ASP A 109 5.24 15.25 6.92
CA ASP A 109 5.27 16.70 7.13
C ASP A 109 4.63 17.45 5.96
N PRO A 110 3.89 18.54 6.23
CA PRO A 110 3.22 19.28 5.19
C PRO A 110 4.25 20.09 4.40
N ALA A 111 4.03 20.27 3.10
CA ALA A 111 4.90 21.12 2.26
C ALA A 111 4.88 22.59 2.72
N SER A 112 3.79 23.02 3.36
CA SER A 112 3.64 24.33 3.99
C SER A 112 2.71 24.24 5.20
N GLY A 113 2.94 25.06 6.23
CA GLY A 113 2.14 25.07 7.46
C GLY A 113 2.86 24.47 8.67
N ASN A 114 2.11 24.25 9.76
CA ASN A 114 2.68 23.83 11.04
C ASN A 114 2.88 22.30 11.11
N PRO A 115 4.12 21.78 11.27
CA PRO A 115 4.41 20.35 11.36
C PRO A 115 4.06 19.73 12.72
N PHE A 116 3.62 20.53 13.69
CA PHE A 116 3.30 20.06 15.04
C PHE A 116 2.30 18.91 15.06
N TRP A 117 1.21 19.00 14.29
CA TRP A 117 0.17 17.97 14.29
C TRP A 117 0.66 16.64 13.68
N PRO A 118 1.30 16.62 12.49
CA PRO A 118 1.92 15.40 11.98
C PRO A 118 2.97 14.82 12.92
N ALA A 119 3.84 15.64 13.51
CA ALA A 119 4.83 15.17 14.48
C ALA A 119 4.16 14.49 15.69
N SER A 120 3.15 15.14 16.29
CA SER A 120 2.39 14.58 17.41
C SER A 120 1.68 13.27 17.05
N CYS A 121 1.15 13.15 15.82
CA CYS A 121 0.56 11.91 15.33
C CYS A 121 1.59 10.78 15.23
N ARG A 122 2.82 11.08 14.80
CA ARG A 122 3.90 10.10 14.69
C ARG A 122 4.38 9.63 16.07
N ASP A 123 4.49 10.54 17.03
CA ASP A 123 4.88 10.22 18.40
C ASP A 123 3.84 9.31 19.06
N LEU A 124 2.55 9.67 18.97
CA LEU A 124 1.46 8.84 19.47
C LEU A 124 1.44 7.46 18.82
N PHE A 125 1.62 7.40 17.49
CA PHE A 125 1.67 6.11 16.78
C PHE A 125 2.83 5.24 17.28
N LEU A 126 4.02 5.82 17.45
CA LEU A 126 5.20 5.10 17.91
C LEU A 126 4.98 4.53 19.31
N GLU A 127 4.47 5.33 20.24
CA GLU A 127 4.17 4.91 21.62
C GLU A 127 3.16 3.77 21.67
N LEU A 128 2.02 3.91 20.99
CA LEU A 128 0.99 2.88 20.94
C LEU A 128 1.51 1.60 20.29
N ALA A 129 2.29 1.72 19.21
CA ALA A 129 2.86 0.57 18.53
C ALA A 129 3.85 -0.18 19.41
N LEU A 130 4.73 0.53 20.13
CA LEU A 130 5.65 -0.09 21.07
C LEU A 130 4.90 -0.76 22.23
N CYS A 131 3.85 -0.13 22.76
CA CYS A 131 3.01 -0.70 23.81
C CYS A 131 2.34 -2.02 23.37
N VAL A 132 1.69 -2.03 22.20
CA VAL A 132 1.05 -3.23 21.64
C VAL A 132 2.08 -4.33 21.34
N ILE A 133 3.21 -3.98 20.72
CA ILE A 133 4.25 -4.94 20.38
C ILE A 133 4.93 -5.53 21.63
N GLY A 134 5.07 -4.72 22.68
CA GLY A 134 5.63 -5.09 23.98
C GLY A 134 4.68 -5.88 24.87
N THR A 135 3.41 -6.03 24.49
CA THR A 135 2.39 -6.78 25.24
C THR A 135 2.04 -8.06 24.48
N PRO A 136 2.62 -9.23 24.83
CA PRO A 136 2.48 -10.45 24.03
C PRO A 136 1.04 -10.94 23.83
N ALA A 137 0.13 -10.59 24.73
CA ALA A 137 -1.29 -10.95 24.64
C ALA A 137 -2.06 -10.14 23.57
N LEU A 138 -1.52 -9.01 23.09
CA LEU A 138 -2.20 -8.14 22.15
C LEU A 138 -1.81 -8.46 20.70
N PRO A 139 -2.78 -8.50 19.76
CA PRO A 139 -2.48 -8.73 18.35
C PRO A 139 -1.78 -7.52 17.73
N ARG A 140 -0.67 -7.75 17.02
CA ARG A 140 0.10 -6.71 16.30
C ARG A 140 -0.63 -6.21 15.04
N THR A 141 -1.68 -5.42 15.23
CA THR A 141 -2.54 -4.90 14.16
C THR A 141 -2.84 -3.43 14.38
N ILE A 142 -3.08 -2.68 13.29
CA ILE A 142 -3.55 -1.29 13.38
C ILE A 142 -4.89 -1.20 14.13
N GLY A 143 -5.77 -2.19 13.94
CA GLY A 143 -7.03 -2.26 14.68
C GLY A 143 -6.83 -2.34 16.19
N GLU A 144 -5.78 -3.00 16.66
CA GLU A 144 -5.42 -3.01 18.07
C GLU A 144 -4.88 -1.65 18.54
N LEU A 145 -3.99 -1.01 17.76
CA LEU A 145 -3.53 0.36 18.07
C LEU A 145 -4.70 1.32 18.27
N LEU A 146 -5.71 1.25 17.39
CA LEU A 146 -6.91 2.07 17.49
C LEU A 146 -7.74 1.79 18.75
N ARG A 147 -7.75 0.55 19.26
CA ARG A 147 -8.44 0.21 20.52
C ARG A 147 -7.71 0.75 21.75
N GLN A 148 -6.40 0.91 21.66
CA GLN A 148 -5.55 1.45 22.73
C GLN A 148 -5.65 2.98 22.84
N ILE A 149 -6.13 3.67 21.80
CA ILE A 149 -6.44 5.10 21.90
C ILE A 149 -7.55 5.27 22.94
N PRO A 150 -7.33 6.05 24.02
CA PRO A 150 -8.38 6.35 24.98
C PRO A 150 -9.59 6.88 24.22
N ARG A 151 -10.78 6.32 24.48
CA ARG A 151 -12.03 6.76 23.82
C ARG A 151 -12.33 8.20 24.20
N LEU A 152 -11.73 9.15 23.50
CA LEU A 152 -12.06 10.57 23.56
C LEU A 152 -13.52 10.70 23.08
N GLY A 153 -14.45 10.88 24.01
CA GLY A 153 -15.76 11.45 23.70
C GLY A 153 -16.94 10.49 23.49
N ARG A 154 -16.99 9.31 24.12
CA ARG A 154 -18.34 8.76 24.44
C ARG A 154 -18.90 9.58 25.60
N LYS A 155 -19.58 10.69 25.29
CA LYS A 155 -20.59 11.22 26.21
C LYS A 155 -21.59 10.09 26.43
N ARG A 156 -21.78 9.69 27.69
CA ARG A 156 -22.94 8.90 28.08
C ARG A 156 -24.21 9.68 27.77
#